data_AF-W4F0P1-F1
#
_entry.id   AF-W4F0P1-F1
#
_cell.length_a   1.000
_cell.length_b   1.000
_cell.length_c   1.000
_cell.angle_alpha   90.00
_cell.angle_beta   90.00
_cell.angle_gamma   90.00
#
_symmetry.space_group_name_H-M   'P 1'
#
loop_
_entity.id
_entity.type
_entity.pdbx_description
1 polymer ?
#
loop_
_entity_poly.entity_id
_entity_poly.type
_entity_poly.pdbx_seq_one_letter_code
_entity_poly.pdbx_strand_id
1 'polypeptide(L)' 'MTEQISIFTLNGISEDPLFKKIEQLLVGEQVMIQSYMVERTNKFYEIQNDEVHECFQTTQECCNYIDNIDY' A
#
# COMPACT_ATOMS: atom_id res chain seq x y z
N MET A 1 4.95 20.61 -18.11
CA MET A 1 4.13 19.44 -18.49
C MET A 1 4.08 18.58 -17.25
N THR A 2 3.02 18.71 -16.47
CA THR A 2 2.85 18.04 -15.17
C THR A 2 1.68 17.11 -15.37
N GLU A 3 1.96 15.83 -15.57
CA GLU A 3 0.93 14.82 -15.72
C GLU A 3 0.34 14.58 -14.33
N GLN A 4 -0.83 15.19 -14.08
CA GLN A 4 -1.68 14.84 -12.95
C GLN A 4 -2.25 13.45 -13.22
N ILE A 5 -1.68 12.44 -12.55
CA ILE A 5 -2.17 11.06 -12.60
C ILE A 5 -3.55 11.06 -11.97
N SER A 6 -4.57 11.11 -12.82
CA SER A 6 -5.96 10.94 -12.42
C SER A 6 -6.20 9.44 -12.28
N ILE A 7 -6.28 8.96 -11.04
CA ILE A 7 -6.62 7.57 -10.74
C ILE A 7 -8.11 7.38 -11.06
N PHE A 8 -8.40 7.02 -12.31
CA PHE A 8 -9.75 6.69 -12.76
C PHE A 8 -10.04 5.22 -12.47
N THR A 9 -10.88 4.98 -11.47
CA THR A 9 -11.50 3.68 -11.19
C THR A 9 -12.41 3.29 -12.36
N LEU A 10 -12.00 2.31 -13.17
CA LEU A 10 -12.86 1.63 -14.13
C LEU A 10 -12.63 0.11 -14.02
N ASN A 11 -13.66 -0.59 -13.56
CA ASN A 11 -13.81 -2.05 -13.56
C ASN A 11 -13.06 -2.87 -12.49
N GLY A 12 -13.16 -2.55 -11.20
CA GLY A 12 -12.89 -3.51 -10.10
C GLY A 12 -11.49 -4.14 -10.04
N ILE A 13 -10.60 -3.74 -10.94
CA ILE A 13 -9.20 -4.11 -11.04
C ILE A 13 -8.50 -2.77 -10.84
N SER A 14 -8.03 -2.54 -9.63
CA SER A 14 -7.10 -1.45 -9.37
C SER A 14 -5.90 -1.64 -10.30
N GLU A 15 -5.68 -0.74 -11.25
CA GLU A 15 -4.48 -0.72 -12.10
C GLU A 15 -3.26 -0.21 -11.32
N ASP A 16 -3.44 0.15 -10.05
CA ASP A 16 -2.37 0.65 -9.22
C ASP A 16 -1.36 -0.48 -8.91
N PRO A 17 -0.10 -0.35 -9.37
CA PRO A 17 0.93 -1.35 -9.10
C PRO A 17 1.24 -1.48 -7.61
N LEU A 18 1.02 -0.44 -6.79
CA LEU A 18 1.13 -0.50 -5.33
C LEU A 18 0.04 -1.39 -4.75
N PHE A 19 -1.21 -1.13 -5.13
CA PHE A 19 -2.36 -1.89 -4.63
C PHE A 19 -2.23 -3.37 -4.99
N LYS A 20 -1.89 -3.70 -6.23
CA LYS A 20 -1.69 -5.10 -6.64
C LYS A 20 -0.59 -5.79 -5.86
N LYS A 21 0.52 -5.09 -5.56
CA LYS A 21 1.61 -5.66 -4.76
C LYS A 21 1.16 -6.00 -3.35
N ILE A 22 0.42 -5.11 -2.70
CA ILE A 22 -0.04 -5.31 -1.32
C ILE A 22 -1.18 -6.34 -1.28
N GLU A 23 -2.08 -6.33 -2.27
CA GLU A 23 -3.16 -7.32 -2.39
C GLU A 23 -2.64 -8.75 -2.60
N GLN A 24 -1.51 -8.91 -3.28
CA GLN A 24 -0.88 -10.20 -3.55
C GLN A 24 -0.06 -10.76 -2.38
N LEU A 25 0.16 -10.00 -1.30
CA LEU A 25 0.89 -10.48 -0.13
C LEU A 25 0.14 -11.61 0.57
N LEU A 26 0.84 -12.72 0.83
CA LEU A 26 0.33 -13.79 1.67
C LEU A 26 0.57 -13.48 3.15
N VAL A 27 -0.20 -14.12 4.03
CA VAL A 27 -0.01 -13.97 5.48
C VAL A 27 1.38 -14.44 5.89
N GLY A 28 2.13 -13.57 6.55
CA GLY A 28 3.53 -13.76 6.95
C GLY A 28 4.55 -13.31 5.89
N GLU A 29 4.09 -12.78 4.75
CA GLU A 29 4.97 -12.14 3.76
C GLU A 29 5.10 -10.65 4.00
N GLN A 30 6.26 -10.13 3.61
CA GLN A 30 6.58 -8.72 3.65
C GLN A 30 7.17 -8.26 2.31
N VAL A 31 6.90 -7.01 1.94
CA VAL A 31 7.44 -6.36 0.75
C VAL A 31 7.95 -4.99 1.11
N MET A 32 9.08 -4.60 0.53
CA MET A 32 9.60 -3.25 0.65
C MET A 32 8.97 -2.39 -0.45
N ILE A 33 8.36 -1.29 -0.04
CA ILE A 33 7.73 -0.30 -0.91
C ILE A 33 8.31 1.05 -0.53
N GLN A 34 9.11 1.63 -1.44
CA GLN A 34 9.90 2.82 -1.17
C GLN A 34 10.75 2.64 0.11
N SER A 35 10.49 3.43 1.16
CA SER A 35 11.17 3.39 2.46
C SER A 35 10.39 2.62 3.53
N TYR A 36 9.24 2.04 3.17
CA TYR A 36 8.37 1.32 4.09
C TYR A 36 8.44 -0.18 3.85
N MET A 37 8.48 -0.94 4.94
CA MET A 37 8.24 -2.37 4.92
C MET A 37 6.75 -2.60 5.18
N VAL A 38 6.08 -3.24 4.23
CA VAL A 38 4.68 -3.64 4.35
C VAL A 38 4.62 -5.14 4.60
N GLU A 39 4.13 -5.54 5.76
CA GLU A 39 3.91 -6.94 6.14
C GLU A 39 2.41 -7.25 6.14
N ARG A 40 2.02 -8.39 5.56
CA ARG A 40 0.67 -8.91 5.68
C ARG A 40 0.60 -9.89 6.84
N THR A 41 0.00 -9.47 7.95
CA THR A 41 -0.29 -10.37 9.05
C THR A 41 -1.63 -11.09 8.85
N ASN A 42 -1.95 -12.01 9.76
CA ASN A 42 -3.24 -12.73 9.77
C ASN A 42 -4.44 -11.78 9.69
N LYS A 43 -4.33 -10.60 10.32
CA LYS A 43 -5.45 -9.69 10.54
C LYS A 43 -5.26 -8.32 9.89
N PHE A 44 -4.03 -7.87 9.71
CA PHE A 44 -3.71 -6.49 9.36
C PHE A 44 -2.67 -6.44 8.25
N TYR A 45 -2.50 -5.26 7.68
CA TYR A 45 -1.35 -4.83 6.89
C TYR A 45 -0.55 -3.90 7.78
N GLU A 46 0.67 -4.28 8.13
CA GLU A 46 1.56 -3.47 8.96
C GLU A 46 2.53 -2.74 8.05
N ILE A 47 2.62 -1.43 8.23
CA ILE A 47 3.59 -0.57 7.56
C ILE A 47 4.58 -0.11 8.62
N GLN A 48 5.86 -0.35 8.39
CA GLN A 48 6.90 0.08 9.32
C GLN A 48 8.15 0.59 8.61
N ASN A 49 8.79 1.58 9.20
CA ASN A 49 10.14 2.03 8.90
C ASN A 49 10.85 2.42 10.22
N ASP A 50 12.00 3.08 10.15
CA ASP A 50 12.74 3.50 11.35
C ASP A 50 12.01 4.57 12.20
N GLU A 51 11.00 5.26 11.65
CA GLU A 51 10.33 6.41 12.26
C GLU A 51 8.85 6.16 12.61
N VAL A 52 8.20 5.21 11.93
CA VAL A 52 6.76 5.01 11.88
C VAL A 52 6.44 3.51 11.91
N HIS A 53 5.39 3.15 12.64
CA HIS A 53 4.77 1.83 12.62
C HIS A 53 3.25 1.98 12.72
N GLU A 54 2.53 1.66 11.65
CA GLU A 54 1.07 1.75 11.58
C GLU A 54 0.45 0.43 11.09
N CYS A 55 -0.76 0.13 11.56
CA CYS A 55 -1.48 -1.09 11.21
C CYS A 55 -2.83 -0.77 10.57
N PHE A 56 -3.11 -1.39 9.42
CA PHE A 56 -4.33 -1.17 8.63
C PHE A 56 -5.12 -2.47 8.46
N GLN A 57 -6.45 -2.39 8.43
CA GLN A 57 -7.29 -3.58 8.24
C GLN A 57 -7.49 -3.89 6.76
N THR A 58 -7.45 -2.86 5.92
CA THR A 58 -7.70 -2.99 4.49
C THR A 58 -6.48 -2.60 3.66
N THR A 59 -6.29 -3.29 2.53
CA THR A 59 -5.25 -2.95 1.53
C THR A 59 -5.36 -1.50 1.09
N GLN A 60 -6.59 -1.00 0.97
CA GLN A 60 -6.85 0.36 0.51
C GLN A 60 -6.38 1.42 1.50
N GLU A 61 -6.59 1.23 2.81
CA GLU A 61 -6.02 2.13 3.83
C GLU A 61 -4.49 2.10 3.82
N CYS A 62 -3.91 0.91 3.67
CA CYS A 62 -2.46 0.74 3.56
C CYS A 62 -1.89 1.50 2.35
N CYS A 63 -2.53 1.38 1.18
CA CYS A 63 -2.12 2.11 -0.03
C CYS A 63 -2.26 3.62 0.15
N ASN A 64 -3.42 4.06 0.67
CA ASN A 64 -3.68 5.47 0.93
C ASN A 64 -2.63 6.08 1.87
N TYR A 65 -2.19 5.35 2.89
CA TYR A 65 -1.17 5.84 3.82
C TYR A 65 0.17 6.10 3.12
N ILE A 66 0.61 5.14 2.30
CA ILE A 66 1.86 5.25 1.53
C ILE A 66 1.78 6.43 0.55
N ASP A 67 0.66 6.56 -0.18
CA ASP A 67 0.47 7.66 -1.13
C ASP A 67 0.36 9.04 -0.47
N ASN A 68 -0.21 9.15 0.73
CA ASN A 68 -0.38 10.43 1.41
C ASN A 68 0.89 10.95 2.11
N ILE A 69 1.84 10.08 2.46
CA ILE A 69 3.09 10.51 3.11
C ILE A 69 4.15 10.96 2.10
N ASP A 70 4.01 10.61 0.82
CA ASP A 70 4.93 11.03 -0.25
C ASP A 70 4.71 12.49 -0.73
N TYR A 71 3.85 13.29 -0.07
CA TYR A 71 3.51 14.68 -0.45
C TYR A 71 3.94 15.75 0.57
#